data_AF-A0A239K6Z4-F1
#
_entry.id   AF-A0A239K6Z4-F1
#
_cell.length_a   1.000
_cell.length_b   1.000
_cell.length_c   1.000
_cell.angle_alpha   90.00
_cell.angle_beta   90.00
_cell.angle_gamma   90.00
#
_symmetry.space_group_name_H-M   'P 1'
#
loop_
_entity.id
_entity.type
_entity.pdbx_description
1 polymer ?
#
loop_
_entity_poly.entity_id
_entity_poly.type
_entity_poly.pdbx_seq_one_letter_code
_entity_poly.pdbx_strand_id
1 'polypeptide(L)'
;MGKTIIYVLLYAAFNVTGAALIKWQLKGKSLETLTEWLKLMLNLPFVMAFVLIVFSALAFFKALSTNSFSLIIPIATGINFILTIGVGYYLFQDKLSILSFVGFTLIIIGIIVLSLNNQAHA
;
A
#
# COMPACT_ATOMS: atom_id res chain seq x y z
N MET A 1 0.02 -6.23 -20.69
CA MET A 1 -0.14 -5.09 -19.77
C MET A 1 -1.47 -5.07 -19.01
N GLY A 2 -2.65 -5.13 -19.66
CA GLY A 2 -3.94 -4.98 -18.97
C GLY A 2 -4.16 -5.92 -17.77
N LYS A 3 -3.86 -7.23 -17.92
CA LYS A 3 -3.97 -8.21 -16.82
C LYS A 3 -3.03 -7.89 -15.65
N THR A 4 -1.81 -7.42 -15.94
CA THR A 4 -0.81 -7.07 -14.93
C THR A 4 -1.24 -5.86 -14.10
N ILE A 5 -1.84 -4.85 -14.73
CA ILE A 5 -2.37 -3.66 -14.04
C ILE A 5 -3.48 -4.05 -13.07
N ILE A 6 -4.36 -4.99 -13.45
CA ILE A 6 -5.42 -5.50 -12.57
C ILE A 6 -4.82 -6.15 -11.32
N TYR A 7 -3.77 -6.97 -11.45
CA TYR A 7 -3.09 -7.57 -10.31
C TYR A 7 -2.40 -6.53 -9.41
N VAL A 8 -1.84 -5.47 -9.98
CA VAL A 8 -1.24 -4.37 -9.22
C VAL A 8 -2.32 -3.58 -8.47
N LEU A 9 -3.47 -3.30 -9.10
CA LEU A 9 -4.61 -2.64 -8.45
C LEU A 9 -5.15 -3.50 -7.30
N LEU A 10 -5.29 -4.81 -7.51
CA LEU A 10 -5.74 -5.75 -6.49
C LEU A 10 -4.76 -5.81 -5.31
N TYR A 11 -3.46 -5.90 -5.62
CA TYR A 11 -2.39 -5.79 -4.61
C TYR A 11 -2.56 -4.51 -3.79
N ALA A 12 -2.61 -3.36 -4.45
CA ALA A 12 -2.64 -2.08 -3.76
C ALA A 12 -3.92 -1.93 -2.91
N ALA A 13 -5.09 -2.33 -3.44
CA ALA A 13 -6.36 -2.28 -2.72
C ALA A 13 -6.33 -3.14 -1.44
N PHE A 14 -5.92 -4.41 -1.54
CA PHE A 14 -5.84 -5.30 -0.39
C PHE A 14 -4.77 -4.90 0.61
N ASN A 15 -3.62 -4.44 0.12
CA ASN A 15 -2.52 -4.01 0.97
C ASN A 15 -2.91 -2.76 1.78
N VAL A 16 -3.47 -1.74 1.13
CA VAL A 16 -3.93 -0.50 1.80
C VAL A 16 -5.10 -0.78 2.74
N THR A 17 -6.04 -1.64 2.35
CA THR A 17 -7.16 -2.02 3.22
C THR A 17 -6.68 -2.75 4.47
N GLY A 18 -5.74 -3.70 4.33
CA GLY A 18 -5.14 -4.39 5.47
C GLY A 18 -4.40 -3.44 6.40
N ALA A 19 -3.58 -2.53 5.84
CA ALA A 19 -2.90 -1.51 6.63
C ALA A 19 -3.88 -0.58 7.36
N ALA A 20 -4.98 -0.17 6.70
CA ALA A 20 -6.01 0.65 7.30
C ALA A 20 -6.75 -0.07 8.45
N LEU A 21 -7.08 -1.35 8.27
CA LEU A 21 -7.67 -2.15 9.34
C LEU A 21 -6.76 -2.26 10.56
N ILE A 22 -5.45 -2.46 10.35
CA ILE A 22 -4.46 -2.46 11.44
C ILE A 22 -4.42 -1.09 12.14
N LYS A 23 -4.29 0.00 11.38
CA LYS A 23 -4.29 1.37 11.94
C LYS A 23 -5.57 1.67 12.72
N TRP A 24 -6.72 1.15 12.28
CA TRP A 24 -7.98 1.28 13.01
C TRP A 24 -7.93 0.57 14.36
N GLN A 25 -7.41 -0.67 14.42
CA GLN A 25 -7.30 -1.41 15.68
C GLN A 25 -6.31 -0.79 16.68
N LEU A 26 -5.34 -0.03 16.17
CA LEU A 26 -4.36 0.71 16.96
C LEU A 26 -4.86 2.10 17.40
N LYS A 27 -6.02 2.55 16.91
CA LYS A 27 -6.53 3.89 17.23
C LYS A 27 -6.81 4.00 18.74
N GLY A 28 -6.03 4.83 19.43
CA GLY A 28 -6.16 5.07 20.87
C GLY A 28 -5.55 3.98 21.76
N LYS A 29 -4.76 3.05 21.21
CA LYS A 29 -4.01 2.05 21.98
C LYS A 29 -2.51 2.22 21.71
N SER A 30 -1.72 2.39 22.76
CA SER A 30 -0.27 2.23 22.67
C SER A 30 0.10 0.75 22.84
N LEU A 31 1.19 0.33 22.20
CA LEU A 31 1.73 -1.02 22.31
C LEU A 31 2.97 -0.97 23.17
N GLU A 32 2.79 -0.76 24.47
CA GLU A 32 3.90 -0.56 25.42
C GLU A 32 4.32 -1.88 26.07
N THR A 33 3.40 -2.83 26.18
CA THR A 33 3.62 -4.12 26.85
C THR A 33 3.50 -5.31 25.90
N LEU A 34 4.25 -6.39 26.17
CA LEU A 34 4.18 -7.65 25.41
C LEU A 34 2.77 -8.26 25.38
N THR A 35 1.99 -8.05 26.44
CA THR A 35 0.61 -8.54 26.54
C THR A 35 -0.31 -7.83 25.54
N GLU A 36 -0.10 -6.53 25.29
CA GLU A 36 -0.86 -5.76 24.30
C GLU A 36 -0.53 -6.20 22.88
N TRP A 37 0.75 -6.49 22.62
CA TRP A 37 1.18 -7.11 21.36
C TRP A 37 0.51 -8.46 21.12
N LEU A 38 0.51 -9.36 22.09
CA LEU A 38 -0.16 -10.67 21.96
C LEU A 38 -1.67 -10.52 21.77
N LYS A 39 -2.32 -9.61 22.51
CA LYS A 39 -3.75 -9.32 22.33
C LYS A 39 -4.06 -8.77 20.94
N LEU A 40 -3.18 -7.95 20.37
CA LEU A 40 -3.32 -7.46 18.99
C LEU A 40 -3.15 -8.59 17.99
N MET A 41 -2.11 -9.42 18.14
CA MET A 41 -1.84 -10.55 17.23
C MET A 41 -2.99 -11.57 17.22
N LEU A 42 -3.66 -11.77 18.36
CA LEU A 42 -4.83 -12.65 18.49
C LEU A 42 -6.16 -11.94 18.19
N ASN A 43 -6.14 -10.65 17.87
CA ASN A 43 -7.34 -9.90 17.54
C ASN A 43 -7.85 -10.32 16.15
N LEU A 44 -9.11 -10.75 16.07
CA LEU A 44 -9.69 -11.25 14.82
C LEU A 44 -9.57 -10.26 13.64
N PRO A 45 -9.93 -8.97 13.79
CA PRO A 45 -9.64 -7.93 12.80
C PRO A 45 -8.18 -7.83 12.36
N PHE A 46 -7.22 -7.96 13.28
CA PHE A 46 -5.79 -7.93 12.94
C PHE A 46 -5.39 -9.16 12.11
N VAL A 47 -5.84 -10.34 12.51
CA VAL A 47 -5.61 -11.59 11.75
C VAL A 47 -6.21 -11.49 10.35
N MET A 48 -7.44 -10.97 10.21
CA MET A 48 -8.05 -10.74 8.90
C MET A 48 -7.26 -9.75 8.05
N ALA A 49 -6.79 -8.66 8.64
CA ALA A 49 -5.95 -7.69 7.95
C ALA A 49 -4.62 -8.30 7.49
N PHE A 50 -4.01 -9.15 8.32
CA PHE A 50 -2.79 -9.87 7.98
C PHE A 50 -3.01 -10.83 6.82
N VAL A 51 -4.08 -11.63 6.86
CA VAL A 51 -4.48 -12.53 5.78
C VAL A 51 -4.70 -11.75 4.47
N LEU A 52 -5.35 -10.58 4.55
CA LEU A 52 -5.59 -9.72 3.39
C LEU A 52 -4.27 -9.20 2.78
N ILE A 53 -3.29 -8.83 3.61
CA ILE A 53 -1.96 -8.42 3.16
C ILE A 53 -1.23 -9.59 2.50
N VAL A 54 -1.33 -10.81 3.04
CA VAL A 54 -0.76 -12.01 2.40
C VAL A 54 -1.39 -12.25 1.02
N PHE A 55 -2.72 -12.14 0.89
CA PHE A 55 -3.38 -12.22 -0.41
C PHE A 55 -2.93 -11.10 -1.37
N SER A 56 -2.70 -9.90 -0.86
CA SER A 56 -2.15 -8.80 -1.66
C SER A 56 -0.77 -9.15 -2.23
N ALA A 57 0.08 -9.81 -1.44
CA ALA A 57 1.41 -10.22 -1.87
C ALA A 57 1.35 -11.27 -2.98
N LEU A 58 0.40 -12.21 -2.91
CA LEU A 58 0.18 -13.20 -3.99
C LEU A 58 -0.21 -12.52 -5.31
N ALA A 59 -1.09 -11.51 -5.28
CA ALA A 59 -1.43 -10.72 -6.46
C ALA A 59 -0.21 -9.97 -7.02
N PHE A 60 0.63 -9.40 -6.13
CA PHE A 60 1.86 -8.73 -6.53
C PHE A 60 2.87 -9.68 -7.17
N PHE A 61 3.07 -10.88 -6.62
CA PHE A 61 3.92 -11.91 -7.22
C PHE A 61 3.43 -12.32 -8.60
N LYS A 62 2.10 -12.41 -8.79
CA LYS A 62 1.52 -12.66 -10.10
C LYS A 62 1.77 -11.52 -11.08
N ALA A 63 1.76 -10.26 -10.62
CA ALA A 63 2.12 -9.12 -11.45
C ALA A 63 3.60 -9.19 -11.88
N LEU A 64 4.49 -9.44 -10.91
CA LEU A 64 5.94 -9.59 -11.13
C LEU A 64 6.29 -10.75 -12.06
N SER A 65 5.53 -11.85 -12.04
CA SER A 65 5.79 -12.99 -12.93
C SER A 65 5.44 -12.72 -14.39
N THR A 66 4.76 -11.61 -14.70
CA THR A 66 4.25 -11.32 -16.06
C THR A 66 4.98 -10.19 -16.78
N ASN A 67 5.78 -9.41 -16.06
CA ASN A 67 6.42 -8.22 -16.60
C ASN A 67 7.71 -7.91 -15.83
N SER A 68 8.56 -7.04 -16.36
CA SER A 68 9.85 -6.74 -15.75
C SER A 68 9.71 -6.09 -14.37
N PHE A 69 10.60 -6.49 -13.46
CA PHE A 69 10.67 -5.97 -12.10
C PHE A 69 10.78 -4.43 -12.07
N SER A 70 11.62 -3.89 -12.95
CA SER A 70 11.88 -2.45 -13.10
C SER A 70 10.63 -1.65 -13.50
N LEU A 71 9.60 -2.29 -14.09
CA LEU A 71 8.33 -1.64 -14.41
C LEU A 71 7.30 -1.81 -13.31
N ILE A 72 7.16 -3.02 -12.78
CA ILE A 72 6.08 -3.35 -11.85
C ILE A 72 6.28 -2.71 -10.49
N ILE A 73 7.51 -2.64 -9.99
CA ILE A 73 7.78 -2.05 -8.69
C ILE A 73 7.38 -0.56 -8.64
N PRO A 74 7.87 0.33 -9.53
CA PRO A 74 7.48 1.73 -9.49
C PRO A 74 5.96 1.92 -9.62
N ILE A 75 5.32 1.21 -10.54
CA ILE A 75 3.86 1.31 -10.76
C ILE A 75 3.09 0.87 -9.50
N ALA A 76 3.47 -0.26 -8.91
CA ALA A 76 2.82 -0.76 -7.70
C ALA A 76 3.02 0.16 -6.50
N THR A 77 4.23 0.70 -6.32
CA THR A 77 4.52 1.69 -5.29
C THR A 77 3.68 2.95 -5.49
N GLY A 78 3.56 3.47 -6.72
CA GLY A 78 2.76 4.65 -7.02
C GLY A 78 1.28 4.48 -6.72
N ILE A 79 0.69 3.38 -7.19
CA ILE A 79 -0.74 3.09 -6.93
C ILE A 79 -0.98 2.87 -5.44
N ASN A 80 -0.12 2.11 -4.76
CA ASN A 80 -0.25 1.87 -3.32
C ASN A 80 -0.13 3.18 -2.51
N PHE A 81 0.80 4.05 -2.90
CA PHE A 81 0.97 5.36 -2.28
C PHE A 81 -0.25 6.26 -2.44
N ILE A 82 -0.80 6.37 -3.65
CA ILE A 82 -2.01 7.16 -3.94
C ILE A 82 -3.20 6.64 -3.12
N LEU A 83 -3.42 5.33 -3.11
CA LEU A 83 -4.49 4.72 -2.32
C LEU A 83 -4.29 4.93 -0.82
N THR A 84 -3.05 4.82 -0.32
CA THR A 84 -2.72 5.04 1.09
C THR A 84 -3.04 6.48 1.51
N ILE A 85 -2.67 7.47 0.69
CA ILE A 85 -3.02 8.88 0.94
C ILE A 85 -4.54 9.06 0.93
N GLY A 86 -5.23 8.48 -0.06
CA GLY A 86 -6.68 8.54 -0.16
C GLY A 86 -7.36 7.99 1.11
N VAL A 87 -6.96 6.81 1.56
CA VAL A 87 -7.50 6.22 2.79
C VAL A 87 -7.10 7.03 4.03
N GLY A 88 -5.86 7.52 4.11
CA GLY A 88 -5.40 8.43 5.18
C GLY A 88 -6.28 9.67 5.31
N TYR A 89 -6.54 10.33 4.19
CA TYR A 89 -7.34 11.55 4.14
C TYR A 89 -8.83 11.31 4.43
N TYR A 90 -9.45 10.32 3.77
CA TYR A 90 -10.90 10.09 3.90
C TYR A 90 -11.28 9.36 5.20
N LEU A 91 -10.51 8.34 5.59
CA LEU A 91 -10.89 7.42 6.67
C LEU A 91 -10.28 7.79 8.02
N PHE A 92 -9.06 8.34 8.02
CA PHE A 92 -8.40 8.79 9.25
C PHE A 92 -8.49 10.30 9.48
N GLN A 93 -8.97 11.07 8.50
CA GLN A 93 -8.99 12.54 8.52
C GLN A 93 -7.64 13.13 8.92
N ASP A 94 -6.57 12.51 8.44
CA ASP A 94 -5.22 13.00 8.65
C ASP A 94 -5.12 14.40 8.03
N LYS A 95 -4.79 15.42 8.84
CA LYS A 95 -4.66 16.80 8.37
C LYS A 95 -3.45 16.91 7.44
N LEU A 96 -3.71 16.90 6.14
CA LEU A 96 -2.67 17.08 5.13
C LEU A 96 -2.34 18.57 5.01
N SER A 97 -1.07 18.92 5.26
CA SER A 97 -0.58 20.28 5.02
C SER A 97 -0.35 20.51 3.52
N ILE A 98 -0.33 21.78 3.09
CA ILE A 98 0.06 22.16 1.72
C ILE A 98 1.46 21.63 1.37
N LEU A 99 2.38 21.61 2.33
CA LEU A 99 3.72 21.06 2.14
C LEU A 99 3.69 19.54 1.88
N SER A 100 2.80 18.81 2.57
CA SER A 100 2.58 17.38 2.34
C SER A 100 2.09 17.13 0.91
N PHE A 101 1.22 17.99 0.39
CA PHE A 101 0.74 17.90 -0.98
C PHE A 101 1.87 18.08 -2.01
N VAL A 102 2.74 19.08 -1.82
CA VAL A 102 3.94 19.27 -2.66
C VAL A 102 4.84 18.05 -2.62
N GLY A 103 5.08 17.48 -1.44
CA GLY A 103 5.85 16.23 -1.28
C GLY A 103 5.23 15.06 -2.03
N PHE A 104 3.91 14.89 -1.96
CA PHE A 104 3.20 13.85 -2.69
C PHE A 104 3.34 14.02 -4.21
N THR A 105 3.23 15.25 -4.72
CA THR A 105 3.43 15.54 -6.14
C THR A 105 4.85 15.16 -6.59
N LEU A 106 5.87 15.50 -5.82
CA LEU A 106 7.26 15.13 -6.14
C LEU A 106 7.48 13.62 -6.18
N ILE A 107 6.91 12.88 -5.23
CA ILE A 107 6.99 11.40 -5.21
C ILE A 107 6.32 10.82 -6.45
N ILE A 108 5.12 11.29 -6.79
CA ILE A 108 4.38 10.81 -7.98
C ILE A 108 5.18 11.09 -9.26
N ILE A 109 5.76 12.29 -9.39
CA ILE A 109 6.62 12.63 -10.54
C ILE A 109 7.82 11.68 -10.60
N GLY A 110 8.51 11.45 -9.49
CA GLY A 110 9.66 10.53 -9.44
C GLY A 110 9.29 9.11 -9.88
N ILE A 111 8.12 8.62 -9.46
CA ILE A 111 7.61 7.30 -9.86
C ILE A 111 7.28 7.25 -11.35
N ILE A 112 6.67 8.30 -11.91
CA ILE A 112 6.38 8.39 -13.34
C ILE A 112 7.68 8.38 -14.16
N VAL A 113 8.67 9.18 -13.76
CA VAL A 113 9.98 9.23 -14.44
C VAL A 113 10.66 7.86 -14.42
N LEU A 114 10.69 7.18 -13.27
CA LEU A 114 11.24 5.83 -13.15
C LEU A 114 10.49 4.83 -14.04
N SER A 115 9.15 4.90 -14.06
CA SER A 115 8.33 4.00 -14.85
C SER A 115 8.56 4.21 -16.35
N LEU A 116 8.61 5.46 -16.83
CA LEU A 116 8.85 5.80 -18.24
C LEU A 116 10.26 5.40 -18.68
N ASN A 117 11.28 5.72 -17.89
CA ASN A 117 12.66 5.35 -18.19
C ASN A 117 12.82 3.83 -18.29
N ASN A 118 12.21 3.09 -17.36
CA ASN A 118 12.27 1.64 -17.37
C ASN A 118 11.42 1.02 -18.49
N GLN A 119 10.43 1.72 -19.06
CA GLN A 119 9.73 1.27 -20.27
C GLN A 119 10.57 1.49 -21.53
N ALA A 120 11.37 2.55 -21.56
CA ALA A 120 12.26 2.85 -22.68
C ALA A 120 13.46 1.90 -22.79
N HIS A 121 13.79 1.19 -21.71
CA HIS A 121 14.94 0.28 -21.62
C HIS A 121 14.58 -1.19 -21.35
N ALA A 122 13.29 -1.55 -21.46
CA ALA A 122 12.79 -2.93 -21.33
C ALA A 122 12.41 -3.50 -22.70
#